data_AF-A0A6N7CTZ5-F1
#
_entry.id   AF-A0A6N7CTZ5-F1
#
_cell.length_a   1.000
_cell.length_b   1.000
_cell.length_c   1.000
_cell.angle_alpha   90.00
_cell.angle_beta   90.00
_cell.angle_gamma   90.00
#
_symmetry.space_group_name_H-M   'P 1'
#
loop_
_entity.id
_entity.type
_entity.pdbx_description
1 polymer ?
#
loop_
_entity_poly.entity_id
_entity_poly.type
_entity_poly.pdbx_seq_one_letter_code
_entity_poly.pdbx_strand_id
1 'polypeptide(L)'
;MDNSSPPERLPQDLDLQELADTRAALTFRLSALVLALFLPLPILGGFTSLLDGVVFSGVTVAWLYAVAQFAVAIVVARYYMARAAELDARTASLAKG
;
A
#
# COMPACT_ATOMS: atom_id res chain seq x y z
N MET A 1 3.01 -24.23 -41.61
CA MET A 1 3.71 -23.83 -40.38
C MET A 1 3.56 -22.33 -40.27
N ASP A 2 2.70 -21.90 -39.37
CA ASP A 2 2.52 -20.51 -38.98
C ASP A 2 3.85 -20.01 -38.40
N ASN A 3 4.51 -19.11 -39.13
CA ASN A 3 5.71 -18.41 -38.70
C ASN A 3 5.29 -17.01 -38.21
N SER A 4 4.43 -16.98 -37.19
CA SER A 4 4.19 -15.77 -36.42
C SER A 4 5.46 -15.50 -35.60
N SER A 5 6.33 -14.66 -36.17
CA SER A 5 7.38 -13.99 -35.44
C SER A 5 6.81 -13.49 -34.10
N PRO A 6 7.48 -13.69 -32.96
CA PRO A 6 7.02 -13.14 -31.70
C PRO A 6 6.72 -11.65 -31.88
N PRO A 7 5.59 -11.13 -31.38
CA PRO A 7 5.27 -9.71 -31.54
C PRO A 7 6.46 -8.89 -31.03
N GLU A 8 7.02 -8.10 -31.94
CA GLU A 8 8.17 -7.24 -31.68
C GLU A 8 7.72 -6.21 -30.63
N ARG A 9 8.07 -6.46 -29.36
CA ARG A 9 7.69 -5.59 -28.24
C ARG A 9 8.28 -4.21 -28.48
N LEU A 10 7.41 -3.21 -28.61
CA LEU A 10 7.86 -1.84 -28.83
C LEU A 10 8.53 -1.35 -27.53
N PRO A 11 9.58 -0.51 -27.60
CA PRO A 11 10.25 0.02 -26.42
C PRO A 11 9.29 0.68 -25.41
N GLN A 12 8.18 1.23 -25.90
CA GLN A 12 7.12 1.84 -25.11
C GLN A 12 6.36 0.82 -24.24
N ASP A 13 6.17 -0.42 -24.71
CA ASP A 13 5.46 -1.47 -23.96
C ASP A 13 6.30 -1.98 -22.78
N LEU A 14 7.63 -2.00 -22.95
CA LEU A 14 8.57 -2.39 -21.90
C LEU A 14 8.60 -1.34 -20.78
N ASP A 15 8.63 -0.05 -21.13
CA ASP A 15 8.65 1.06 -20.17
C ASP A 15 7.34 1.12 -19.37
N LEU A 16 6.20 0.91 -20.04
CA LEU A 16 4.88 0.81 -19.39
C LEU A 16 4.77 -0.40 -18.45
N GLN A 17 5.37 -1.54 -18.79
CA GLN A 17 5.43 -2.71 -17.91
C GLN A 17 6.29 -2.46 -16.67
N GLU A 18 7.44 -1.79 -16.81
CA GLU A 18 8.29 -1.41 -15.67
C GLU A 18 7.58 -0.45 -14.70
N LEU A 19 6.81 0.50 -15.23
CA LEU A 19 5.94 1.38 -14.45
C LEU A 19 4.83 0.60 -13.71
N ALA A 20 4.20 -0.37 -14.37
CA ALA A 20 3.17 -1.21 -13.78
C ALA A 20 3.71 -2.09 -12.64
N ASP A 21 4.87 -2.72 -12.85
CA ASP A 21 5.53 -3.57 -11.84
C ASP A 21 5.95 -2.75 -10.61
N THR A 22 6.45 -1.54 -10.83
CA THR A 22 6.81 -0.60 -9.75
C THR A 22 5.58 -0.25 -8.89
N ARG A 23 4.43 0.01 -9.54
CA ARG A 23 3.17 0.32 -8.84
C ARG A 23 2.63 -0.90 -8.07
N ALA A 24 2.73 -2.09 -8.66
CA ALA A 24 2.29 -3.33 -8.03
C ALA A 24 3.11 -3.65 -6.78
N ALA A 25 4.44 -3.55 -6.86
CA ALA A 25 5.33 -3.77 -5.72
C ALA A 25 5.06 -2.78 -4.56
N LEU A 26 4.80 -1.52 -4.89
CA LEU A 26 4.47 -0.50 -3.90
C LEU A 26 3.12 -0.78 -3.23
N THR A 27 2.10 -1.12 -4.01
CA THR A 27 0.77 -1.49 -3.49
C THR A 27 0.88 -2.72 -2.59
N PHE A 28 1.60 -3.75 -3.03
CA PHE A 28 1.80 -4.97 -2.24
C PHE A 28 2.49 -4.68 -0.91
N ARG A 29 3.56 -3.87 -0.92
CA ARG A 29 4.31 -3.53 0.30
C ARG A 29 3.49 -2.72 1.29
N LEU A 30 2.69 -1.76 0.80
CA LEU A 30 1.78 -0.98 1.64
C LEU A 30 0.63 -1.83 2.18
N SER A 31 0.04 -2.70 1.37
CA SER A 31 -0.99 -3.64 1.81
C SER A 31 -0.47 -4.57 2.90
N ALA A 32 0.74 -5.11 2.73
CA ALA A 32 1.39 -5.95 3.74
C ALA A 32 1.62 -5.19 5.05
N LEU A 33 2.08 -3.93 4.98
CA LEU A 33 2.27 -3.07 6.15
C LEU A 33 0.95 -2.80 6.87
N VAL A 34 -0.10 -2.47 6.13
CA VAL A 34 -1.44 -2.25 6.69
C VAL A 34 -1.95 -3.51 7.36
N LEU A 35 -1.83 -4.68 6.71
CA LEU A 35 -2.22 -5.95 7.32
C LEU A 35 -1.46 -6.19 8.63
N ALA A 36 -0.15 -6.03 8.63
CA ALA A 36 0.69 -6.24 9.81
C ALA A 36 0.32 -5.32 10.99
N LEU A 37 -0.15 -4.10 10.72
CA LEU A 37 -0.51 -3.11 11.75
C LEU A 37 -2.00 -3.13 12.12
N PHE A 38 -2.87 -3.68 11.27
CA PHE A 38 -4.31 -3.68 11.51
C PHE A 38 -4.86 -5.03 11.96
N LEU A 39 -4.26 -6.14 11.53
CA LEU A 39 -4.69 -7.49 11.91
C LEU A 39 -4.45 -7.85 13.39
N PRO A 40 -3.42 -7.33 14.09
CA PRO A 40 -3.23 -7.65 15.50
C PRO A 40 -4.40 -7.19 16.37
N LEU A 41 -5.07 -6.07 16.05
CA LEU A 41 -6.19 -5.56 16.85
C LEU A 41 -7.35 -6.57 16.99
N PRO A 42 -7.96 -7.11 15.90
CA PRO A 42 -9.00 -8.12 16.03
C PRO A 42 -8.51 -9.45 16.60
N ILE A 43 -7.24 -9.81 16.37
CA ILE A 43 -6.65 -11.03 16.99
C ILE A 43 -6.53 -10.84 18.50
N LEU A 44 -5.91 -9.75 18.94
CA LEU A 44 -5.73 -9.47 20.36
C LEU A 44 -7.07 -9.24 21.06
N GLY A 45 -8.00 -8.51 20.45
CA GLY A 45 -9.32 -8.24 21.03
C GLY A 45 -10.25 -9.46 21.06
N GLY A 46 -10.10 -10.40 20.12
CA GLY A 46 -10.92 -11.62 20.08
C GLY A 46 -10.40 -12.75 20.97
N PHE A 47 -9.09 -12.80 21.23
CA PHE A 47 -8.44 -13.95 21.87
C PHE A 47 -7.71 -13.61 23.18
N THR A 48 -7.59 -12.33 23.56
CA THR A 48 -6.86 -11.90 24.77
C THR A 48 -7.56 -10.74 25.47
N SER A 49 -7.22 -10.47 26.73
CA SER A 49 -7.67 -9.31 27.50
C SER A 49 -6.67 -8.14 27.52
N LEU A 50 -5.59 -8.21 26.72
CA LEU A 50 -4.54 -7.18 26.68
C LEU A 50 -5.11 -5.80 26.31
N LEU A 51 -6.10 -5.76 25.42
CA LEU A 51 -6.71 -4.52 24.95
C LEU A 51 -7.73 -3.92 25.93
N ASP A 52 -8.21 -4.70 26.90
CA ASP A 52 -9.20 -4.28 27.91
C ASP A 52 -8.56 -3.50 29.07
N GLY A 53 -7.23 -3.53 29.18
CA GLY A 53 -6.49 -2.79 30.21
C GLY A 53 -6.83 -1.31 30.17
N VAL A 54 -7.32 -0.76 31.28
CA VAL A 54 -7.67 0.66 31.39
C VAL A 54 -6.42 1.48 31.68
N VAL A 55 -6.12 2.44 30.82
CA VAL A 55 -4.99 3.37 30.96
C VAL A 55 -5.40 4.57 31.82
N PHE A 56 -6.55 5.17 31.54
CA PHE A 56 -7.07 6.30 32.32
C PHE A 56 -8.58 6.50 32.12
N SER A 57 -9.33 6.68 33.21
CA SER A 57 -10.76 7.11 33.18
C SER A 57 -11.65 6.33 32.18
N GLY A 58 -11.43 5.03 32.04
CA GLY A 58 -12.19 4.17 31.11
C GLY A 58 -11.62 4.09 29.69
N VAL A 59 -10.57 4.83 29.36
CA VAL A 59 -9.82 4.68 28.11
C VAL A 59 -8.97 3.41 28.22
N THR A 60 -9.30 2.41 27.41
CA THR A 60 -8.55 1.16 27.35
C THR A 60 -7.35 1.24 26.39
N VAL A 61 -6.44 0.27 26.47
CA VAL A 61 -5.33 0.11 25.52
C VAL A 61 -5.84 0.02 24.08
N ALA A 62 -7.03 -0.54 23.86
CA ALA A 62 -7.69 -0.57 22.54
C ALA A 62 -7.84 0.83 21.92
N TRP A 63 -8.22 1.83 22.71
CA TRP A 63 -8.38 3.20 22.23
C TRP A 63 -7.06 3.82 21.78
N LEU A 64 -5.98 3.61 22.54
CA LEU A 64 -4.65 4.08 22.17
C LEU A 64 -4.19 3.42 20.86
N TYR A 65 -4.43 2.11 20.73
CA TYR A 65 -4.09 1.37 19.52
C TYR A 65 -4.87 1.89 18.29
N ALA A 66 -6.17 2.15 18.44
CA ALA A 66 -7.01 2.68 17.35
C ALA A 66 -6.54 4.07 16.88
N VAL A 67 -6.16 4.96 17.81
CA VAL A 67 -5.60 6.28 17.46
C VAL A 67 -4.28 6.13 16.70
N ALA A 68 -3.40 5.22 17.13
CA ALA A 68 -2.15 4.95 16.43
C ALA A 68 -2.39 4.39 15.02
N GLN A 69 -3.32 3.45 14.87
CA GLN A 69 -3.74 2.92 13.56
C GLN A 69 -4.25 4.02 12.63
N PHE A 70 -5.02 4.97 13.15
CA PHE A 70 -5.51 6.09 12.34
C PHE A 70 -4.37 6.96 11.80
N ALA A 71 -3.38 7.28 12.64
CA ALA A 71 -2.19 8.02 12.21
C ALA A 71 -1.42 7.25 11.12
N VAL A 72 -1.22 5.94 11.30
CA VAL A 72 -0.59 5.06 10.29
C VAL A 72 -1.36 5.10 8.97
N ALA A 73 -2.69 4.99 9.00
CA ALA A 73 -3.52 5.03 7.79
C ALA A 73 -3.33 6.33 7.01
N ILE A 74 -3.29 7.48 7.70
CA ILE A 74 -3.01 8.77 7.07
C ILE A 74 -1.62 8.77 6.43
N VAL A 75 -0.59 8.33 7.16
CA VAL A 75 0.78 8.30 6.64
C VAL A 75 0.89 7.43 5.39
N VAL A 76 0.33 6.22 5.43
CA VAL A 76 0.33 5.29 4.29
C VAL A 76 -0.42 5.88 3.10
N ALA A 77 -1.60 6.46 3.31
CA ALA A 77 -2.38 7.07 2.24
C ALA A 77 -1.62 8.25 1.60
N ARG A 78 -1.02 9.12 2.42
CA ARG A 78 -0.24 10.27 1.93
C ARG A 78 1.01 9.81 1.17
N TYR A 79 1.71 8.80 1.69
CA TYR A 79 2.87 8.22 1.03
C TYR A 79 2.51 7.60 -0.32
N TYR A 80 1.42 6.83 -0.39
CA TYR A 80 0.90 6.26 -1.63
C TYR A 80 0.57 7.35 -2.65
N MET A 81 -0.20 8.37 -2.24
CA MET A 81 -0.58 9.47 -3.15
C MET A 81 0.63 10.24 -3.69
N ALA A 82 1.63 10.52 -2.86
CA ALA A 82 2.86 11.20 -3.30
C ALA A 82 3.63 10.38 -4.35
N ARG A 83 3.72 9.06 -4.14
CA ARG A 83 4.38 8.15 -5.09
C ARG A 83 3.57 7.95 -6.36
N ALA A 84 2.25 7.84 -6.26
CA ALA A 84 1.37 7.76 -7.43
C ALA A 84 1.49 9.02 -8.31
N ALA A 85 1.51 10.21 -7.70
CA ALA A 85 1.70 11.46 -8.43
C ALA A 85 3.07 11.54 -9.14
N GLU A 86 4.13 10.97 -8.53
CA GLU A 86 5.45 10.87 -9.15
C GLU A 86 5.44 9.96 -10.39
N LEU A 87 4.73 8.82 -10.32
CA LEU A 87 4.54 7.92 -11.48
C LEU A 87 3.72 8.57 -12.60
N ASP A 88 2.63 9.27 -12.24
CA ASP A 88 1.79 9.96 -13.22
C ASP A 88 2.56 11.05 -13.97
N ALA A 89 3.44 11.79 -13.26
CA ALA A 89 4.30 12.80 -13.87
C ALA A 89 5.30 12.20 -14.88
N ARG A 90 5.87 11.02 -14.58
CA ARG A 90 6.78 10.31 -15.50
C ARG A 90 6.05 9.86 -16.76
N THR A 91 4.87 9.25 -16.61
CA THR A 91 4.02 8.81 -17.74
C THR A 91 3.63 9.98 -18.64
N ALA A 92 3.27 11.14 -18.06
CA ALA A 92 2.91 12.33 -18.83
C ALA A 92 4.08 12.94 -19.62
N SER A 93 5.33 12.78 -19.13
CA SER A 93 6.53 13.23 -19.85
C SER A 93 6.86 12.34 -21.05
N LEU A 94 6.65 11.03 -20.93
CA LEU A 94 6.84 10.07 -22.02
C LEU A 94 5.79 10.19 -23.13
N ALA A 95 4.58 10.63 -22.80
CA ALA A 95 3.51 10.86 -23.78
C ALA A 95 3.67 12.14 -24.62
N LYS A 96 4.62 13.02 -24.27
CA LYS A 96 4.86 14.31 -24.95
C LYS A 96 6.14 14.36 -25.80
N GLY A 97 7.01 13.35 -25.70
CA GLY A 97 8.21 13.20 -26.53
C GLY A 97 7.97 12.28 -27.70
#